data_AF-A0A5B8RZP8-F1
#
_entry.id   AF-A0A5B8RZP8-F1
#
_cell.length_a   1.000
_cell.length_b   1.000
_cell.length_c   1.000
_cell.angle_alpha   90.00
_cell.angle_beta   90.00
_cell.angle_gamma   90.00
#
_symmetry.space_group_name_H-M   'P 1'
#
loop_
_entity.id
_entity.type
_entity.pdbx_description
1 polymer ?
#
loop_
_entity_poly.entity_id
_entity_poly.type
_entity_poly.pdbx_seq_one_letter_code
_entity_poly.pdbx_strand_id
1 'polypeptide(L)'
;MTATSITMRANRKNMQGFTVIELMVTVAILAVLASLAAPSFGSIVDRWRVRQVVGDLESTLYYARSEAIKRGGRLSLTKLKNSAGGCQNAPTTEEWGCGWIAFADLNGDGTRQSTEPVLRQFALPGNVNVIRRPSGNSLKFDRWGMTNGNNTLSFVLSPVPAGVSSASTYTVCLAAGGRIRSLPGEIECKAQP
;
A
#
# COMPACT_ATOMS: atom_id res chain seq x y z
N MET A 1 -10.51 -41.70 84.23
CA MET A 1 -10.12 -40.68 83.25
C MET A 1 -9.36 -41.37 82.13
N THR A 2 -10.01 -41.68 81.02
CA THR A 2 -9.41 -42.35 79.85
C THR A 2 -9.35 -41.36 78.70
N ALA A 3 -8.15 -41.00 78.27
CA ALA A 3 -7.93 -40.10 77.13
C ALA A 3 -8.08 -40.88 75.81
N THR A 4 -9.04 -40.48 74.99
CA THR A 4 -9.28 -41.06 73.66
C THR A 4 -8.44 -40.30 72.63
N SER A 5 -7.38 -40.93 72.14
CA SER A 5 -6.50 -40.36 71.12
C SER A 5 -7.18 -40.38 69.75
N ILE A 6 -7.51 -39.20 69.21
CA ILE A 6 -8.04 -39.05 67.84
C ILE A 6 -6.86 -39.02 66.86
N THR A 7 -6.65 -40.08 66.10
CA THR A 7 -5.68 -40.13 65.00
C THR A 7 -6.29 -39.58 63.72
N MET A 8 -5.95 -38.34 63.34
CA MET A 8 -6.27 -37.79 62.02
C MET A 8 -5.45 -38.53 60.94
N ARG A 9 -6.11 -39.27 60.05
CA ARG A 9 -5.50 -39.78 58.82
C ARG A 9 -5.46 -38.66 57.77
N ALA A 10 -4.29 -38.10 57.53
CA ALA A 10 -4.07 -37.18 56.41
C ALA A 10 -4.12 -37.96 55.09
N ASN A 11 -5.09 -37.62 54.23
CA ASN A 11 -5.20 -38.18 52.88
C ASN A 11 -4.16 -37.49 51.97
N ARG A 12 -2.98 -38.12 51.80
CA ARG A 12 -1.98 -37.67 50.82
C ARG A 12 -2.57 -37.88 49.42
N LYS A 13 -3.03 -36.80 48.78
CA LYS A 13 -3.21 -36.80 47.33
C LYS A 13 -1.81 -36.98 46.71
N ASN A 14 -1.57 -38.12 46.08
CA ASN A 14 -0.35 -38.35 45.34
C ASN A 14 -0.27 -37.31 44.21
N MET A 15 0.72 -36.41 44.30
CA MET A 15 1.07 -35.54 43.19
C MET A 15 1.65 -36.43 42.09
N GLN A 16 0.87 -36.68 41.04
CA GLN A 16 1.37 -37.35 39.84
C GLN A 16 2.18 -36.33 39.05
N GLY A 17 3.49 -36.58 38.94
CA GLY A 17 4.41 -35.79 38.12
C GLY A 17 4.48 -36.34 36.69
N PHE A 18 4.81 -35.46 35.74
CA PHE A 18 5.06 -35.83 34.35
C PHE A 18 6.36 -36.63 34.23
N THR A 19 6.38 -37.62 33.33
CA THR A 19 7.61 -38.37 33.03
C THR A 19 8.51 -37.58 32.08
N VAL A 20 9.83 -37.83 32.12
CA VAL A 20 10.79 -37.19 31.21
C VAL A 20 10.44 -37.48 29.74
N ILE A 21 10.00 -38.70 29.44
CA ILE A 21 9.61 -39.09 28.09
C ILE A 21 8.38 -38.31 27.60
N GLU A 22 7.41 -38.06 28.47
CA GLU A 22 6.22 -37.25 28.15
C GLU A 22 6.58 -35.80 27.85
N LEU A 23 7.54 -35.22 28.61
CA LEU A 23 8.07 -33.89 28.29
C LEU A 23 8.79 -33.88 26.93
N MET A 24 9.58 -34.89 26.60
CA MET A 24 10.26 -34.95 25.31
C MET A 24 9.28 -35.07 24.14
N VAL A 25 8.23 -35.89 24.28
CA VAL A 25 7.19 -36.06 23.26
C VAL A 25 6.37 -34.77 23.09
N THR A 26 5.99 -34.11 24.18
CA THR A 26 5.23 -32.84 24.12
C THR A 26 6.03 -31.73 23.43
N VAL A 27 7.33 -31.59 23.76
CA VAL A 27 8.21 -30.62 23.10
C VAL A 27 8.40 -30.96 21.61
N ALA A 28 8.54 -32.24 21.26
CA ALA A 28 8.65 -32.67 19.87
C ALA A 28 7.37 -32.33 19.07
N ILE A 29 6.19 -32.60 19.62
CA ILE A 29 4.90 -32.25 19.00
C ILE A 29 4.77 -30.72 18.87
N LEU A 30 5.12 -29.96 19.90
CA LEU A 30 5.11 -28.49 19.86
C LEU A 30 6.02 -27.95 18.76
N ALA A 31 7.20 -28.52 18.57
CA ALA A 31 8.14 -28.10 17.52
C ALA A 31 7.57 -28.34 16.10
N VAL A 32 6.92 -29.50 15.88
CA VAL A 32 6.26 -29.81 14.60
C VAL A 32 5.07 -28.89 14.36
N LEU A 33 4.25 -28.64 15.37
CA LEU A 33 3.11 -27.73 15.24
C LEU A 33 3.56 -26.29 15.00
N ALA A 34 4.60 -25.83 15.69
CA ALA A 34 5.16 -24.49 15.51
C ALA A 34 5.72 -24.26 14.09
N SER A 35 6.31 -25.29 13.46
CA SER A 35 6.84 -25.17 12.09
C SER A 35 5.72 -25.14 11.03
N LEU A 36 4.62 -25.85 11.25
CA LEU A 36 3.46 -25.86 10.35
C LEU A 36 2.55 -24.65 10.52
N ALA A 37 2.55 -24.03 11.70
CA ALA A 37 1.65 -22.93 12.04
C ALA A 37 2.15 -21.54 11.60
N ALA A 38 3.31 -21.43 10.93
CA ALA A 38 3.81 -20.14 10.46
C ALA A 38 3.13 -19.72 9.13
N PRO A 39 2.17 -18.77 9.12
CA PRO A 39 1.64 -18.25 7.87
C PRO A 39 2.71 -17.41 7.14
N SER A 40 2.62 -17.37 5.80
CA SER A 40 3.42 -16.44 5.01
C SER A 40 2.95 -15.00 5.22
N PHE A 41 3.60 -14.29 6.16
CA PHE A 41 3.35 -12.87 6.43
C PHE A 41 3.69 -11.96 5.23
N GLY A 42 4.47 -12.45 4.25
CA GLY A 42 4.85 -11.68 3.06
C GLY A 42 3.63 -11.16 2.29
N SER A 43 2.62 -12.02 2.07
CA SER A 43 1.38 -11.64 1.37
C SER A 43 0.59 -10.54 2.08
N ILE A 44 0.60 -10.56 3.42
CA ILE A 44 -0.05 -9.56 4.27
C ILE A 44 0.71 -8.24 4.14
N VAL A 45 2.03 -8.26 4.31
CA VAL A 45 2.89 -7.07 4.19
C VAL A 45 2.77 -6.43 2.80
N ASP A 46 2.78 -7.22 1.74
CA ASP A 46 2.60 -6.73 0.37
C ASP A 46 1.24 -6.05 0.19
N ARG A 47 0.17 -6.63 0.76
CA ARG A 47 -1.16 -6.03 0.73
C ARG A 47 -1.20 -4.68 1.45
N TRP A 48 -0.58 -4.58 2.62
CA TRP A 48 -0.49 -3.33 3.37
C TRP A 48 0.27 -2.25 2.58
N ARG A 49 1.42 -2.61 2.00
CA ARG A 49 2.23 -1.69 1.20
C ARG A 49 1.48 -1.17 -0.01
N VAL A 50 0.85 -2.05 -0.80
CA VAL A 50 0.06 -1.61 -1.97
C VAL A 50 -1.11 -0.74 -1.53
N ARG A 51 -1.85 -1.13 -0.49
CA ARG A 51 -2.98 -0.35 0.03
C ARG A 51 -2.58 1.04 0.53
N GLN A 52 -1.41 1.17 1.16
CA GLN A 52 -0.87 2.46 1.56
C GLN A 52 -0.64 3.35 0.35
N VAL A 53 0.09 2.86 -0.66
CA VAL A 53 0.39 3.65 -1.88
C VAL A 53 -0.89 3.98 -2.66
N VAL A 54 -1.88 3.09 -2.70
CA VAL A 54 -3.21 3.37 -3.25
C VAL A 54 -3.85 4.55 -2.51
N GLY A 55 -3.90 4.51 -1.18
CA GLY A 55 -4.50 5.57 -0.37
C GLY A 55 -3.78 6.91 -0.52
N ASP A 56 -2.45 6.91 -0.59
CA ASP A 56 -1.65 8.11 -0.80
C ASP A 56 -1.86 8.70 -2.21
N LEU A 57 -2.01 7.85 -3.23
CA LEU A 57 -2.32 8.27 -4.58
C LEU A 57 -3.72 8.88 -4.65
N GLU A 58 -4.74 8.20 -4.13
CA GLU A 58 -6.11 8.71 -4.09
C GLU A 58 -6.19 10.05 -3.33
N SER A 59 -5.58 10.11 -2.14
CA SER A 59 -5.49 11.34 -1.34
C SER A 59 -4.82 12.48 -2.11
N THR A 60 -3.74 12.19 -2.86
CA THR A 60 -3.07 13.19 -3.67
C THR A 60 -3.93 13.65 -4.85
N LEU A 61 -4.63 12.74 -5.53
CA LEU A 61 -5.53 13.07 -6.64
C LEU A 61 -6.71 13.93 -6.16
N TYR A 62 -7.34 13.58 -5.04
CA TYR A 62 -8.40 14.39 -4.42
C TYR A 62 -7.89 15.78 -4.01
N TYR A 63 -6.71 15.83 -3.38
CA TYR A 63 -6.07 17.08 -2.99
C TYR A 63 -5.82 17.96 -4.21
N ALA A 64 -5.14 17.42 -5.23
CA ALA A 64 -4.84 18.09 -6.50
C ALA A 64 -6.10 18.65 -7.15
N ARG A 65 -7.17 17.84 -7.25
CA ARG A 65 -8.45 18.28 -7.78
C ARG A 65 -9.05 19.44 -6.99
N SER A 66 -9.13 19.31 -5.67
CA SER A 66 -9.72 20.34 -4.80
C SER A 66 -8.95 21.66 -4.87
N GLU A 67 -7.63 21.58 -4.96
CA GLU A 67 -6.74 22.73 -4.99
C GLU A 67 -6.75 23.40 -6.37
N ALA A 68 -6.91 22.63 -7.45
CA ALA A 68 -7.15 23.17 -8.79
C ALA A 68 -8.44 24.01 -8.82
N ILE A 69 -9.53 23.50 -8.25
CA ILE A 69 -10.80 24.24 -8.19
C ILE A 69 -10.65 25.52 -7.37
N LYS A 70 -10.02 25.45 -6.19
CA LYS A 70 -9.79 26.62 -5.32
C LYS A 70 -8.96 27.72 -5.98
N ARG A 71 -7.97 27.35 -6.81
CA ARG A 71 -7.07 28.29 -7.50
C ARG A 71 -7.57 28.74 -8.86
N GLY A 72 -8.69 28.21 -9.35
CA GLY A 72 -9.18 28.50 -10.70
C GLY A 72 -8.39 27.78 -11.82
N GLY A 73 -7.79 26.63 -11.50
CA GLY A 73 -7.08 25.72 -12.39
C GLY A 73 -5.57 25.70 -12.15
N ARG A 74 -4.82 25.30 -13.18
CA ARG A 74 -3.34 25.38 -13.20
C ARG A 74 -2.67 24.60 -12.07
N LEU A 75 -3.12 23.36 -11.87
CA LEU A 75 -2.48 22.44 -10.96
C LEU A 75 -2.10 21.18 -11.73
N SER A 76 -0.86 20.75 -11.55
CA SER A 76 -0.32 19.59 -12.24
C SER A 76 0.28 18.61 -11.24
N LEU A 77 0.07 17.33 -11.51
CA LEU A 77 0.71 16.22 -10.83
C LEU A 77 1.77 15.65 -11.78
N THR A 78 3.03 15.60 -11.37
CA THR A 78 4.11 15.00 -12.17
C THR A 78 4.81 13.89 -11.41
N LYS A 79 5.35 12.92 -12.13
CA LYS A 79 6.14 11.85 -11.53
C LYS A 79 7.50 12.36 -11.03
N LEU A 80 7.98 11.75 -9.95
CA LEU A 80 9.37 11.86 -9.54
C LEU A 80 10.23 11.08 -10.54
N LYS A 81 11.30 11.71 -11.03
CA LYS A 81 12.25 11.10 -11.97
C LYS A 81 13.28 10.26 -11.20
N ASN A 82 13.94 9.36 -11.93
CA ASN A 82 15.15 8.72 -11.42
C ASN A 82 16.21 9.77 -11.06
N SER A 83 16.96 9.52 -10.00
CA SER A 83 18.02 10.42 -9.51
C SER A 83 19.25 9.63 -9.11
N ALA A 84 20.46 10.06 -9.49
CA ALA A 84 21.69 9.37 -9.10
C ALA A 84 21.81 9.29 -7.56
N GLY A 85 21.97 8.09 -7.01
CA GLY A 85 21.96 7.86 -5.55
C GLY A 85 20.58 7.94 -4.88
N GLY A 86 19.51 8.19 -5.65
CA GLY A 86 18.13 8.17 -5.20
C GLY A 86 17.33 7.03 -5.84
N CYS A 87 16.01 7.20 -5.94
CA CYS A 87 15.12 6.19 -6.51
C CYS A 87 15.41 5.94 -8.00
N GLN A 88 15.36 4.67 -8.42
CA GLN A 88 15.58 4.21 -9.81
C GLN A 88 14.34 3.57 -10.47
N ASN A 89 13.18 3.59 -9.80
CA ASN A 89 11.97 2.85 -10.20
C ASN A 89 11.03 3.66 -11.12
N ALA A 90 11.54 4.64 -11.84
CA ALA A 90 10.78 5.48 -12.77
C ALA A 90 11.53 5.75 -14.11
N PRO A 91 12.08 4.73 -14.80
CA PRO A 91 12.95 4.93 -15.97
C PRO A 91 12.24 5.44 -17.22
N THR A 92 10.97 5.06 -17.47
CA THR A 92 10.21 5.52 -18.64
C THR A 92 9.06 6.44 -18.23
N THR A 93 8.24 6.87 -19.20
CA THR A 93 7.07 7.73 -18.94
C THR A 93 5.88 6.99 -18.32
N GLU A 94 5.91 5.66 -18.28
CA GLU A 94 4.87 4.82 -17.68
C GLU A 94 5.12 4.54 -16.19
N GLU A 95 6.38 4.41 -15.77
CA GLU A 95 6.71 4.07 -14.39
C GLU A 95 6.75 5.32 -13.49
N TRP A 96 5.94 5.26 -12.45
CA TRP A 96 5.79 6.25 -11.39
C TRP A 96 6.29 5.71 -10.04
N GLY A 97 7.13 4.68 -10.07
CA GLY A 97 7.61 3.95 -8.89
C GLY A 97 8.52 4.76 -7.95
N CYS A 98 8.90 5.98 -8.32
CA CYS A 98 9.60 6.92 -7.44
C CYS A 98 8.68 7.90 -6.69
N GLY A 99 7.40 7.94 -7.06
CA GLY A 99 6.40 8.83 -6.48
C GLY A 99 6.06 10.00 -7.38
N TRP A 100 5.45 11.03 -6.80
CA TRP A 100 4.85 12.13 -7.54
C TRP A 100 4.83 13.42 -6.73
N ILE A 101 4.66 14.54 -7.44
CA ILE A 101 4.56 15.89 -6.90
C ILE A 101 3.33 16.57 -7.50
N ALA A 102 2.46 17.11 -6.64
CA ALA A 102 1.44 18.08 -7.00
C ALA A 102 1.99 19.50 -6.79
N PHE A 103 1.95 20.31 -7.83
CA PHE A 103 2.47 21.68 -7.83
C PHE A 103 1.52 22.63 -8.58
N ALA A 104 1.61 23.93 -8.27
CA ALA A 104 0.90 24.93 -9.06
C ALA A 104 1.68 25.19 -10.36
N ASP A 105 1.05 24.88 -11.48
CA ASP A 105 1.61 24.94 -12.83
C ASP A 105 1.35 26.33 -13.42
N LEU A 106 2.21 27.30 -13.07
CA LEU A 106 1.96 28.71 -13.30
C LEU A 106 1.99 29.06 -14.79
N ASN A 107 2.79 28.34 -15.56
CA ASN A 107 2.97 28.52 -17.00
C ASN A 107 2.16 27.52 -17.85
N GLY A 108 1.58 26.48 -17.24
CA GLY A 108 0.74 25.50 -17.90
C GLY A 108 1.50 24.44 -18.70
N ASP A 109 2.80 24.27 -18.49
CA ASP A 109 3.63 23.34 -19.26
C ASP A 109 3.55 21.88 -18.74
N GLY A 110 3.10 21.68 -17.49
CA GLY A 110 2.98 20.36 -16.85
C GLY A 110 4.29 19.78 -16.32
N THR A 111 5.36 20.58 -16.33
CA THR A 111 6.71 20.22 -15.88
C THR A 111 7.10 21.14 -14.74
N ARG A 112 7.32 20.55 -13.56
CA ARG A 112 7.68 21.34 -12.37
C ARG A 112 8.97 22.13 -12.58
N GLN A 113 8.89 23.45 -12.46
CA GLN A 113 10.03 24.36 -12.44
C GLN A 113 10.39 24.79 -11.01
N SER A 114 11.59 25.34 -10.81
CA SER A 114 12.03 25.81 -9.47
C SER A 114 11.21 27.01 -8.96
N THR A 115 10.66 27.81 -9.87
CA THR A 115 9.80 28.97 -9.61
C THR A 115 8.37 28.59 -9.22
N GLU A 116 8.00 27.33 -9.37
CA GLU A 116 6.64 26.85 -9.12
C GLU A 116 6.51 26.22 -7.73
N PRO A 117 5.47 26.62 -6.96
CA PRO A 117 5.31 26.14 -5.60
C PRO A 117 4.86 24.67 -5.60
N VAL A 118 5.61 23.85 -4.86
CA VAL A 118 5.23 22.47 -4.55
C VAL A 118 4.17 22.50 -3.46
N LEU A 119 3.03 21.85 -3.72
CA LEU A 119 1.89 21.84 -2.82
C LEU A 119 1.84 20.53 -2.02
N ARG A 120 2.16 19.42 -2.68
CA ARG A 120 2.29 18.10 -2.04
C ARG A 120 3.29 17.25 -2.79
N GLN A 121 4.10 16.49 -2.07
CA GLN A 121 5.02 15.53 -2.63
C GLN A 121 4.89 14.20 -1.87
N PHE A 122 4.93 13.11 -2.62
CA PHE A 122 4.97 11.77 -2.07
C PHE A 122 6.10 10.99 -2.74
N ALA A 123 7.00 10.45 -1.93
CA ALA A 123 8.05 9.54 -2.38
C ALA A 123 7.66 8.12 -1.97
N LEU A 124 7.76 7.17 -2.91
CA LEU A 124 7.41 5.79 -2.60
C LEU A 124 8.48 5.15 -1.69
N PRO A 125 8.07 4.38 -0.65
CA PRO A 125 9.00 3.68 0.23
C PRO A 125 9.68 2.44 -0.42
N GLY A 126 9.61 2.29 -1.74
CA GLY A 126 10.07 1.11 -2.49
C GLY A 126 9.12 -0.09 -2.38
N ASN A 127 9.48 -1.21 -3.02
CA ASN A 127 8.74 -2.49 -3.02
C ASN A 127 7.30 -2.47 -3.58
N VAL A 128 6.90 -1.37 -4.23
CA VAL A 128 5.65 -1.26 -4.98
C VAL A 128 5.99 -0.66 -6.33
N ASN A 129 5.58 -1.33 -7.40
CA ASN A 129 5.62 -0.81 -8.75
C ASN A 129 4.32 -0.01 -9.01
N VAL A 130 4.44 1.13 -9.67
CA VAL A 130 3.30 1.98 -10.06
C VAL A 130 3.42 2.29 -11.54
N ILE A 131 2.48 1.77 -12.33
CA ILE A 131 2.43 1.94 -13.79
C ILE A 131 1.23 2.80 -14.14
N ARG A 132 1.47 3.94 -14.78
CA ARG A 132 0.42 4.82 -15.31
C ARG A 132 0.06 4.41 -16.74
N ARG A 133 -1.24 4.28 -17.03
CA ARG A 133 -1.76 4.10 -18.40
C ARG A 133 -2.86 5.11 -18.73
N PRO A 134 -2.90 5.67 -19.95
CA PRO A 134 -1.81 5.74 -20.92
C PRO A 134 -0.52 6.31 -20.33
N SER A 135 0.61 6.12 -21.01
CA SER A 135 1.92 6.62 -20.60
C SER A 135 1.94 8.15 -20.48
N GLY A 136 2.78 8.68 -19.59
CA GLY A 136 2.96 10.13 -19.46
C GLY A 136 3.52 10.58 -18.12
N ASN A 137 4.25 11.70 -18.18
CA ASN A 137 5.00 12.24 -17.05
C ASN A 137 4.18 13.15 -16.13
N SER A 138 3.00 13.58 -16.58
CA SER A 138 2.20 14.57 -15.89
C SER A 138 0.70 14.39 -16.12
N LEU A 139 -0.08 14.89 -15.17
CA LEU A 139 -1.52 14.96 -15.19
C LEU A 139 -1.94 16.37 -14.78
N LYS A 140 -2.65 17.08 -15.64
CA LYS A 140 -3.08 18.47 -15.39
C LYS A 140 -4.54 18.49 -14.94
N PHE A 141 -4.84 19.34 -13.97
CA PHE A 141 -6.19 19.60 -13.46
C PHE A 141 -6.62 21.02 -13.82
N ASP A 142 -7.81 21.14 -14.40
CA ASP A 142 -8.40 22.42 -14.77
C ASP A 142 -9.21 23.05 -13.62
N ARG A 143 -9.83 24.21 -13.89
CA ARG A 143 -10.63 24.96 -12.92
C ARG A 143 -11.89 24.22 -12.44
N TRP A 144 -12.34 23.22 -13.18
CA TRP A 144 -13.49 22.38 -12.84
C TRP A 144 -13.04 21.07 -12.17
N GLY A 145 -11.73 20.90 -11.94
CA GLY A 145 -11.16 19.69 -11.38
C GLY A 145 -11.21 18.50 -12.34
N MET A 146 -11.40 18.77 -13.64
CA MET A 146 -11.28 17.78 -14.69
C MET A 146 -9.81 17.63 -15.07
N THR A 147 -9.45 16.45 -15.56
CA THR A 147 -8.10 16.20 -16.02
C THR A 147 -8.00 16.43 -17.52
N ASN A 148 -6.95 17.12 -17.97
CA ASN A 148 -6.76 17.37 -19.40
C ASN A 148 -6.55 16.05 -20.17
N GLY A 149 -7.49 15.73 -21.07
CA GLY A 149 -7.49 14.55 -21.93
C GLY A 149 -8.87 13.89 -21.99
N ASN A 150 -9.30 13.46 -23.18
CA ASN A 150 -10.59 12.76 -23.37
C ASN A 150 -10.58 11.30 -22.86
N ASN A 151 -9.48 10.86 -22.23
CA ASN A 151 -9.27 9.46 -21.88
C ASN A 151 -9.33 9.23 -20.37
N THR A 152 -9.88 8.08 -19.99
CA THR A 152 -9.78 7.57 -18.62
C THR A 152 -8.34 7.12 -18.37
N LEU A 153 -7.76 7.53 -17.25
CA LEU A 153 -6.42 7.16 -16.83
C LEU A 153 -6.49 6.06 -15.78
N SER A 154 -5.44 5.26 -15.70
CA SER A 154 -5.27 4.24 -14.68
C SER A 154 -3.86 4.27 -14.10
N PHE A 155 -3.75 3.93 -12.82
CA PHE A 155 -2.49 3.61 -12.16
C PHE A 155 -2.62 2.18 -11.65
N VAL A 156 -1.75 1.29 -12.13
CA VAL A 156 -1.68 -0.10 -11.67
C VAL A 156 -0.56 -0.20 -10.65
N LEU A 157 -0.91 -0.60 -9.44
CA LEU A 157 -0.02 -0.74 -8.30
C LEU A 157 0.15 -2.22 -8.00
N SER A 158 1.39 -2.72 -8.05
CA SER A 158 1.70 -4.11 -7.79
C SER A 158 2.90 -4.25 -6.85
N PRO A 159 2.94 -5.27 -5.99
CA PRO A 159 4.07 -5.49 -5.09
C PRO A 159 5.29 -6.01 -5.87
N VAL A 160 6.50 -5.67 -5.42
CA VAL A 160 7.75 -6.21 -5.95
C VAL A 160 8.24 -7.32 -5.01
N PRO A 161 8.66 -8.50 -5.52
CA PRO A 161 8.83 -8.88 -6.93
C PRO A 161 7.61 -9.55 -7.57
N ALA A 162 6.53 -9.80 -6.82
CA ALA A 162 5.41 -10.62 -7.29
C ALA A 162 4.68 -10.05 -8.53
N GLY A 163 4.72 -8.74 -8.73
CA GLY A 163 4.16 -8.08 -9.91
C GLY A 163 2.63 -8.14 -9.98
N VAL A 164 2.10 -7.89 -11.17
CA VAL A 164 0.65 -7.70 -11.41
C VAL A 164 -0.19 -8.95 -11.14
N SER A 165 0.40 -10.15 -11.19
CA SER A 165 -0.26 -11.43 -10.89
C SER A 165 -0.56 -11.61 -9.39
N SER A 166 -0.01 -10.77 -8.52
CA SER A 166 -0.30 -10.80 -7.10
C SER A 166 -1.76 -10.47 -6.80
N ALA A 167 -2.37 -11.20 -5.86
CA ALA A 167 -3.69 -10.86 -5.32
C ALA A 167 -3.71 -9.51 -4.57
N SER A 168 -2.55 -8.94 -4.28
CA SER A 168 -2.40 -7.62 -3.66
C SER A 168 -2.34 -6.48 -4.67
N THR A 169 -2.38 -6.74 -5.98
CA THR A 169 -2.41 -5.71 -7.03
C THR A 169 -3.70 -4.90 -6.96
N TYR A 170 -3.62 -3.59 -7.23
CA TYR A 170 -4.76 -2.67 -7.32
C TYR A 170 -4.62 -1.74 -8.52
N THR A 171 -5.74 -1.39 -9.14
CA THR A 171 -5.81 -0.30 -10.12
C THR A 171 -6.59 0.87 -9.56
N VAL A 172 -5.99 2.07 -9.58
CA VAL A 172 -6.70 3.35 -9.36
C VAL A 172 -7.07 3.93 -10.71
N CYS A 173 -8.36 4.02 -11.00
CA CYS A 173 -8.90 4.66 -12.19
C CYS A 173 -9.25 6.12 -11.91
N LEU A 174 -8.97 6.97 -12.88
CA LEU A 174 -9.36 8.38 -12.89
C LEU A 174 -10.06 8.71 -14.21
N ALA A 175 -11.35 9.02 -14.16
CA ALA A 175 -12.09 9.49 -15.33
C ALA A 175 -11.73 10.95 -15.65
N ALA A 176 -11.89 11.37 -16.90
CA ALA A 176 -11.62 12.75 -17.34
C ALA A 176 -12.37 13.80 -16.49
N GLY A 177 -13.61 13.50 -16.07
CA GLY A 177 -14.40 14.34 -15.14
C GLY A 177 -13.92 14.36 -13.67
N GLY A 178 -12.73 13.83 -13.39
CA GLY A 178 -12.10 13.84 -12.06
C GLY A 178 -12.59 12.76 -11.09
N ARG A 179 -13.44 11.82 -11.53
CA ARG A 179 -13.95 10.71 -10.68
C ARG A 179 -12.84 9.68 -10.47
N ILE A 180 -12.53 9.39 -9.22
CA ILE A 180 -11.48 8.44 -8.80
C ILE A 180 -12.14 7.16 -8.26
N ARG A 181 -11.62 5.98 -8.62
CA ARG A 181 -12.02 4.69 -8.03
C ARG A 181 -10.81 3.75 -7.91
N SER A 182 -10.68 3.04 -6.79
CA SER A 182 -9.75 1.91 -6.67
C SER A 182 -10.48 0.58 -6.92
N LEU A 183 -9.88 -0.31 -7.69
CA LEU A 183 -10.37 -1.66 -7.96
C LEU A 183 -9.25 -2.68 -7.69
N PRO A 184 -9.54 -3.88 -7.14
CA PRO A 184 -8.53 -4.92 -6.95
C PRO A 184 -8.13 -5.55 -8.30
N GLY A 185 -6.87 -5.94 -8.43
CA GLY A 185 -6.29 -6.53 -9.65
C GLY A 185 -5.87 -5.52 -10.70
N GLU A 186 -5.25 -6.01 -11.78
CA GLU A 186 -4.95 -5.20 -12.97
C GLU A 186 -6.21 -5.13 -13.86
N ILE A 187 -6.86 -3.98 -13.85
CA ILE A 187 -8.10 -3.75 -14.60
C ILE A 187 -7.93 -2.58 -15.57
N GLU A 188 -8.51 -2.71 -16.76
CA GLU A 188 -8.67 -1.61 -17.70
C GLU A 188 -9.82 -0.69 -17.27
N CYS A 189 -9.51 0.59 -17.10
CA CYS A 189 -10.49 1.56 -16.66
C CYS A 189 -11.42 1.97 -17.81
N LYS A 190 -12.53 1.25 -17.96
CA LYS A 190 -13.58 1.64 -18.92
C LYS A 190 -14.24 2.96 -18.48
N ALA A 191 -14.40 3.88 -19.44
CA ALA A 191 -15.33 5.00 -19.30
C ALA A 191 -16.74 4.40 -19.13
N GLN A 192 -17.39 4.71 -18.01
CA GLN A 192 -18.81 4.38 -17.89
C GLN A 192 -19.59 5.36 -18.77
N PRO A 193 -20.64 4.89 -19.49
CA PRO A 193 -21.54 5.77 -20.22
C PRO A 193 -22.22 6.79 -19.30
#